data_AF-A0AAQ3MZI0-F1
#
_entry.id   AF-A0AAQ3MZI0-F1
#
_cell.length_a   1.000
_cell.length_b   1.000
_cell.length_c   1.000
_cell.angle_alpha   90.00
_cell.angle_beta   90.00
_cell.angle_gamma   90.00
#
_symmetry.space_group_name_H-M   'P 1'
#
loop_
_entity.id
_entity.type
_entity.pdbx_description
1 polymer ?
#
loop_
_entity_poly.entity_id
_entity_poly.type
_entity_poly.pdbx_seq_one_letter_code
_entity_poly.pdbx_strand_id
1 'polypeptide(L)'
;MDGIGKQSLVGVFDYKQQERSNRTNRKGNQKGERKSFISDSYVRRSINVIEASAIPFAALTAWRGLKCTARISEGQRILVVGGGGAVGLAAIQLAVAAGCSVVTTCGSQSVERLLAAGAEQAVDYVAEVDAELAVKGKFDAVLDTIGVSETERIGINFLKRGGHYMTLQGEAASLADRYGLAIGLPAATALLLNKQLLYRCTRGIVAALQLKVMKVMKGHLSYSVESG
;
A
#
# COMPACT_ATOMS: atom_id res chain seq x y z
N MET A 1 26.63 -12.70 -26.10
CA MET A 1 25.25 -12.93 -26.57
C MET A 1 24.34 -12.30 -25.54
N ASP A 2 24.16 -11.00 -25.75
CA ASP A 2 23.38 -10.04 -24.97
C ASP A 2 21.88 -10.29 -25.19
N GLY A 3 20.92 -9.88 -24.36
CA GLY A 3 20.92 -9.05 -23.17
C GLY A 3 19.48 -9.02 -22.63
N ILE A 4 19.36 -8.99 -21.31
CA ILE A 4 18.13 -9.06 -20.52
C ILE A 4 17.43 -7.69 -20.56
N GLY A 5 16.22 -7.64 -21.12
CA GLY A 5 15.40 -6.43 -21.24
C GLY A 5 14.74 -6.03 -19.91
N LYS A 6 15.39 -5.15 -19.15
CA LYS A 6 14.78 -4.37 -18.06
C LYS A 6 13.66 -3.48 -18.63
N GLN A 7 12.41 -3.71 -18.25
CA GLN A 7 11.33 -2.74 -18.48
C GLN A 7 11.24 -1.79 -17.29
N SER A 8 11.93 -0.65 -17.38
CA SER A 8 11.78 0.46 -16.44
C SER A 8 10.60 1.34 -16.86
N LEU A 9 9.54 1.35 -16.05
CA LEU A 9 8.47 2.36 -16.11
C LEU A 9 9.00 3.66 -15.47
N VAL A 10 9.75 4.44 -16.24
CA VAL A 10 10.09 5.83 -15.89
C VAL A 10 9.43 6.73 -16.94
N GLY A 11 8.39 7.44 -16.53
CA GLY A 11 7.68 8.38 -17.40
C GLY A 11 6.41 8.89 -16.74
N VAL A 12 6.54 9.67 -15.66
CA VAL A 12 5.40 10.29 -14.99
C VAL A 12 5.67 11.79 -14.80
N PHE A 13 4.88 12.57 -15.54
CA PHE A 13 4.34 13.90 -15.23
C PHE A 13 5.28 15.11 -15.14
N ASP A 14 5.19 15.98 -16.15
CA ASP A 14 5.48 17.42 -16.03
C ASP A 14 4.21 18.24 -16.35
N TYR A 15 3.50 18.66 -15.29
CA TYR A 15 2.25 19.42 -15.37
C TYR A 15 2.49 20.94 -15.60
N LYS A 16 3.71 21.44 -15.38
CA LYS A 16 3.96 22.91 -15.32
C LYS A 16 4.11 23.59 -16.68
N GLN A 17 4.32 22.84 -17.76
CA GLN A 17 4.44 23.41 -19.12
C GLN A 17 3.09 23.72 -19.77
N GLN A 18 2.00 23.14 -19.26
CA GLN A 18 0.68 23.19 -19.89
C GLN A 18 -0.05 24.54 -19.71
N GLU A 19 0.26 25.29 -18.65
CA GLU A 19 -0.38 26.58 -18.35
C GLU A 19 0.19 27.76 -19.15
N ARG A 20 1.50 27.75 -19.48
CA ARG A 20 2.15 28.86 -20.20
C ARG A 20 1.71 28.97 -21.66
N SER A 21 1.36 27.85 -22.29
CA SER A 21 0.91 27.83 -23.69
C SER A 21 -0.55 28.30 -23.86
N ASN A 22 -1.37 28.29 -22.81
CA ASN A 22 -2.77 28.72 -22.88
C ASN A 22 -2.96 30.24 -22.80
N ARG A 23 -1.98 30.99 -22.30
CA ARG A 23 -2.05 32.47 -22.23
C ARG A 23 -1.82 33.17 -23.57
N THR A 24 -1.03 32.56 -24.46
CA THR A 24 -0.70 33.14 -25.77
C THR A 24 -1.83 33.00 -26.80
N ASN A 25 -2.80 32.10 -26.58
CA ASN A 25 -3.83 31.80 -27.57
C ASN A 25 -5.14 32.61 -27.39
N ARG A 26 -5.14 33.65 -26.56
CA ARG A 26 -6.33 34.47 -26.27
C ARG A 26 -6.58 35.61 -27.27
N LYS A 27 -5.76 35.75 -28.32
CA LYS A 27 -5.93 36.76 -29.37
C LYS A 27 -5.78 36.12 -30.74
N GLY A 28 -6.89 35.65 -31.33
CA GLY A 28 -6.85 35.20 -32.71
C GLY A 28 -7.98 34.27 -33.12
N ASN A 29 -9.08 34.88 -33.55
CA ASN A 29 -9.95 34.43 -34.64
C ASN A 29 -10.73 33.09 -34.49
N GLN A 30 -12.05 33.25 -34.33
CA GLN A 30 -13.05 32.20 -34.51
C GLN A 30 -13.18 31.86 -36.00
N LYS A 31 -12.80 30.64 -36.40
CA LYS A 31 -13.49 29.93 -37.50
C LYS A 31 -13.16 28.44 -37.46
N GLY A 32 -14.19 27.64 -37.71
CA GLY A 32 -14.23 26.23 -37.39
C GLY A 32 -13.20 25.37 -38.11
N GLU A 33 -12.38 24.70 -37.30
CA GLU A 33 -11.77 23.41 -37.57
C GLU A 33 -11.62 22.74 -36.20
N ARG A 34 -12.50 21.78 -35.86
CA ARG A 34 -12.20 20.85 -34.76
C ARG A 34 -11.13 19.89 -35.27
N LYS A 35 -9.89 20.39 -35.37
CA LYS A 35 -8.72 19.51 -35.47
C LYS A 35 -8.65 18.77 -34.13
N SER A 36 -8.94 17.48 -34.18
CA SER A 36 -8.73 16.52 -33.11
C SER A 36 -7.26 16.55 -32.70
N PHE A 37 -6.94 17.45 -31.77
CA PHE A 37 -5.61 17.62 -31.20
C PHE A 37 -5.41 16.58 -30.10
N ILE A 38 -5.55 15.30 -30.44
CA ILE A 38 -4.99 14.22 -29.63
C ILE A 38 -3.56 14.07 -30.15
N SER A 39 -2.63 14.62 -29.37
CA SER A 39 -1.20 14.52 -29.58
C SER A 39 -0.77 13.07 -29.77
N ASP A 40 -0.19 12.81 -30.94
CA ASP A 40 0.25 11.53 -31.48
C ASP A 40 1.54 10.99 -30.82
N SER A 41 1.74 11.22 -29.52
CA SER A 41 3.01 10.90 -28.83
C SER A 41 2.89 9.88 -27.68
N TYR A 42 1.71 9.31 -27.42
CA TYR A 42 1.49 8.38 -26.29
C TYR A 42 0.77 7.08 -26.66
N VAL A 43 0.70 6.71 -27.94
CA VAL A 43 0.14 5.41 -28.33
C VAL A 43 1.21 4.33 -28.17
N ARG A 44 1.41 3.83 -26.95
CA ARG A 44 2.06 2.53 -26.73
C ARG A 44 1.01 1.49 -26.34
N ARG A 45 0.68 0.66 -27.34
CA ARG A 45 -0.24 -0.48 -27.35
C ARG A 45 -1.72 -0.11 -27.19
N SER A 46 -2.52 -0.68 -28.07
CA SER A 46 -3.98 -0.61 -28.13
C SER A 46 -4.60 -1.24 -26.88
N ILE A 47 -4.55 -0.52 -25.76
CA ILE A 47 -5.31 -0.87 -24.56
C ILE A 47 -6.73 -0.34 -24.78
N ASN A 48 -7.73 -1.16 -24.46
CA ASN A 48 -9.13 -0.74 -24.54
C ASN A 48 -9.34 0.51 -23.66
N VAL A 49 -10.12 1.48 -24.13
CA VAL A 49 -10.42 2.73 -23.39
C VAL A 49 -10.91 2.44 -21.97
N ILE A 50 -11.68 1.37 -21.78
CA ILE A 50 -12.17 0.93 -20.46
C ILE A 50 -11.01 0.51 -19.56
N GLU A 51 -10.10 -0.34 -20.06
CA GLU A 51 -8.92 -0.78 -19.31
C GLU A 51 -7.97 0.38 -19.01
N ALA A 52 -7.79 1.28 -19.99
CA ALA A 52 -6.96 2.48 -19.84
C ALA A 52 -7.49 3.41 -18.74
N SER A 53 -8.80 3.45 -18.49
CA SER A 53 -9.41 4.28 -17.45
C SER A 53 -9.25 3.72 -16.04
N ALA A 54 -9.18 2.39 -15.88
CA ALA A 54 -9.09 1.73 -14.56
C ALA A 54 -7.66 1.77 -13.97
N ILE A 55 -6.64 1.78 -14.84
CA ILE A 55 -5.23 1.77 -14.43
C ILE A 55 -4.85 3.01 -13.59
N PRO A 56 -5.17 4.26 -13.99
CA PRO A 56 -4.86 5.45 -13.21
C PRO A 56 -5.48 5.41 -11.81
N PHE A 57 -6.73 4.96 -11.68
CA PHE A 57 -7.41 4.90 -10.39
C PHE A 57 -6.71 3.94 -9.42
N ALA A 58 -6.42 2.71 -9.87
CA ALA A 58 -5.75 1.71 -9.05
C ALA A 58 -4.33 2.15 -8.66
N ALA A 59 -3.58 2.70 -9.62
CA ALA A 59 -2.22 3.18 -9.41
C ALA A 59 -2.16 4.37 -8.45
N LEU A 60 -3.06 5.35 -8.58
CA LEU A 60 -3.11 6.51 -7.69
C LEU A 60 -3.50 6.11 -6.27
N THR A 61 -4.41 5.15 -6.13
CA THR A 61 -4.82 4.63 -4.81
C THR A 61 -3.64 3.97 -4.10
N ALA A 62 -2.94 3.07 -4.80
CA ALA A 62 -1.73 2.43 -4.29
C ALA A 62 -0.63 3.44 -3.96
N TRP A 63 -0.39 4.42 -4.84
CA TRP A 63 0.59 5.49 -4.64
C TRP A 63 0.28 6.33 -3.40
N ARG A 64 -0.99 6.71 -3.21
CA ARG A 64 -1.40 7.53 -2.06
C ARG A 64 -1.14 6.80 -0.75
N GLY A 65 -1.41 5.50 -0.67
CA GLY A 65 -1.07 4.69 0.48
C GLY A 65 0.44 4.60 0.68
N LEU A 66 1.13 4.01 -0.29
CA LEU A 66 2.54 3.65 -0.13
C LEU A 66 3.48 4.86 -0.05
N LYS A 67 3.37 5.83 -0.96
CA LYS A 67 4.31 6.95 -1.03
C LYS A 67 3.90 8.13 -0.17
N CYS A 68 2.63 8.49 -0.12
CA CYS A 68 2.21 9.66 0.65
C CYS A 68 1.98 9.35 2.14
N THR A 69 1.44 8.17 2.47
CA THR A 69 1.13 7.79 3.86
C THR A 69 2.27 7.01 4.50
N ALA A 70 2.65 5.86 3.94
CA ALA A 70 3.72 5.01 4.49
C ALA A 70 5.13 5.51 4.16
N ARG A 71 5.27 6.43 3.20
CA ARG A 71 6.54 7.04 2.77
C ARG A 71 7.61 5.99 2.47
N ILE A 72 7.24 4.98 1.69
CA ILE A 72 8.11 3.83 1.47
C ILE A 72 9.44 4.21 0.80
N SER A 73 10.51 3.59 1.29
CA SER A 73 11.88 3.74 0.81
C SER A 73 12.52 2.37 0.53
N GLU A 74 13.63 2.41 -0.20
CA GLU A 74 14.44 1.22 -0.48
C GLU A 74 14.79 0.44 0.80
N GLY A 75 14.84 -0.89 0.68
CA GLY A 75 15.18 -1.81 1.78
C GLY A 75 14.05 -2.10 2.78
N GLN A 76 12.90 -1.43 2.67
CA GLN A 76 11.74 -1.72 3.50
C GLN A 76 11.00 -2.98 3.04
N ARG A 77 10.33 -3.66 3.97
CA ARG A 77 9.46 -4.80 3.68
C ARG A 77 8.00 -4.39 3.73
N ILE A 78 7.25 -4.70 2.68
CA ILE A 78 5.84 -4.31 2.51
C ILE A 78 4.99 -5.57 2.39
N LEU A 79 3.89 -5.61 3.14
CA LEU A 79 2.85 -6.64 2.99
C LEU A 79 1.66 -6.06 2.23
N VAL A 80 1.24 -6.72 1.16
CA VAL A 80 0.03 -6.36 0.39
C VAL A 80 -1.02 -7.45 0.55
N VAL A 81 -2.08 -7.18 1.29
CA VAL A 81 -3.20 -8.10 1.48
C VAL A 81 -4.20 -7.93 0.33
N GLY A 82 -4.51 -9.01 -0.37
CA GLY A 82 -5.36 -8.99 -1.57
C GLY A 82 -4.64 -8.52 -2.84
N GLY A 83 -3.40 -8.97 -3.06
CA GLY A 83 -2.56 -8.62 -4.21
C GLY A 83 -3.18 -8.90 -5.58
N GLY A 84 -4.10 -9.87 -5.68
CA GLY A 84 -4.74 -10.26 -6.94
C GLY A 84 -5.66 -9.19 -7.54
N GLY A 85 -6.07 -8.18 -6.76
CA GLY A 85 -6.87 -7.06 -7.25
C GLY A 85 -6.06 -6.01 -8.00
N ALA A 86 -6.74 -5.11 -8.73
CA ALA A 86 -6.08 -4.06 -9.51
C ALA A 86 -5.20 -3.13 -8.65
N VAL A 87 -5.66 -2.73 -7.46
CA VAL A 87 -4.90 -1.89 -6.54
C VAL A 87 -3.72 -2.66 -5.92
N GLY A 88 -3.93 -3.92 -5.55
CA GLY A 88 -2.88 -4.77 -4.98
C GLY A 88 -1.72 -4.99 -5.96
N LEU A 89 -2.04 -5.32 -7.21
CA LEU A 89 -1.05 -5.48 -8.28
C LEU A 89 -0.28 -4.18 -8.56
N ALA A 90 -0.96 -3.03 -8.57
CA ALA A 90 -0.31 -1.73 -8.72
C ALA A 90 0.61 -1.42 -7.52
N ALA A 91 0.17 -1.73 -6.30
CA ALA A 91 0.94 -1.54 -5.08
C ALA A 91 2.23 -2.37 -5.08
N ILE A 92 2.17 -3.63 -5.50
CA ILE A 92 3.34 -4.51 -5.62
C ILE A 92 4.36 -3.89 -6.57
N GLN A 93 3.95 -3.54 -7.79
CA GLN A 93 4.87 -2.95 -8.78
C GLN A 93 5.48 -1.63 -8.31
N LEU A 94 4.69 -0.76 -7.66
CA LEU A 94 5.19 0.50 -7.11
C LEU A 94 6.18 0.28 -5.96
N ALA A 95 5.94 -0.68 -5.08
CA ALA A 95 6.82 -1.01 -3.98
C ALA A 95 8.13 -1.64 -4.46
N VAL A 96 8.07 -2.58 -5.40
CA VAL A 96 9.25 -3.17 -6.04
C VAL A 96 10.07 -2.10 -6.78
N ALA A 97 9.42 -1.22 -7.54
CA ALA A 97 10.08 -0.11 -8.21
C ALA A 97 10.72 0.90 -7.24
N ALA A 98 10.24 0.96 -6.00
CA ALA A 98 10.84 1.76 -4.92
C ALA A 98 12.00 1.05 -4.20
N GLY A 99 12.38 -0.16 -4.62
CA GLY A 99 13.44 -0.95 -3.99
C GLY A 99 13.01 -1.65 -2.70
N CYS A 100 11.70 -1.85 -2.49
CA CYS A 100 11.18 -2.57 -1.33
C CYS A 100 11.07 -4.08 -1.61
N SER A 101 11.18 -4.88 -0.55
CA SER A 101 10.82 -6.30 -0.55
C SER A 101 9.32 -6.43 -0.32
N VAL A 102 8.62 -7.21 -1.16
CA VAL A 102 7.15 -7.27 -1.14
C VAL A 102 6.67 -8.69 -0.93
N VAL A 103 5.85 -8.89 0.10
CA VAL A 103 5.09 -10.12 0.33
C VAL A 103 3.62 -9.81 0.09
N THR A 104 2.87 -10.73 -0.49
CA THR A 104 1.45 -10.52 -0.78
C THR A 104 0.60 -11.74 -0.48
N THR A 105 -0.67 -11.54 -0.16
CA THR A 105 -1.69 -12.59 -0.10
C THR A 105 -2.64 -12.48 -1.29
N CYS A 106 -3.01 -13.61 -1.89
CA CYS A 106 -3.88 -13.65 -3.06
C CYS A 106 -4.60 -15.01 -3.17
N GLY A 107 -5.57 -15.12 -4.08
CA GLY A 107 -6.12 -16.43 -4.44
C GLY A 107 -5.23 -17.15 -5.44
N SER A 108 -5.33 -18.48 -5.50
CA SER A 108 -4.46 -19.38 -6.29
C SER A 108 -4.17 -18.91 -7.72
N GLN A 109 -5.19 -18.39 -8.43
CA GLN A 109 -5.07 -17.97 -9.82
C GLN A 109 -4.13 -16.77 -10.04
N SER A 110 -3.81 -16.01 -8.99
CA SER A 110 -3.00 -14.80 -9.07
C SER A 110 -1.54 -15.00 -8.65
N VAL A 111 -1.18 -16.14 -8.06
CA VAL A 111 0.14 -16.38 -7.46
C VAL A 111 1.26 -16.15 -8.48
N GLU A 112 1.22 -16.84 -9.62
CA GLU A 112 2.25 -16.73 -10.67
C GLU A 112 2.37 -15.30 -11.20
N ARG A 113 1.23 -14.64 -11.42
CA ARG A 113 1.18 -13.25 -11.89
C ARG A 113 1.86 -12.29 -10.93
N LEU A 114 1.67 -12.47 -9.62
CA LEU A 114 2.21 -11.56 -8.60
C LEU A 114 3.70 -11.79 -8.37
N LEU A 115 4.16 -13.04 -8.45
CA LEU A 115 5.60 -13.35 -8.47
C LEU A 115 6.29 -12.75 -9.70
N ALA A 116 5.68 -12.87 -10.88
CA ALA A 116 6.19 -12.25 -12.11
C ALA A 116 6.20 -10.71 -12.04
N ALA A 117 5.28 -10.10 -11.27
CA ALA A 117 5.25 -8.67 -11.01
C ALA A 117 6.34 -8.19 -10.03
N GLY A 118 7.10 -9.11 -9.44
CA GLY A 118 8.25 -8.82 -8.56
C GLY A 118 7.97 -9.02 -7.07
N ALA A 119 6.85 -9.63 -6.67
CA ALA A 119 6.66 -10.05 -5.28
C ALA A 119 7.70 -11.12 -4.90
N GLU A 120 8.32 -10.96 -3.74
CA GLU A 120 9.26 -11.95 -3.16
C GLU A 120 8.53 -13.23 -2.76
N GLN A 121 7.30 -13.09 -2.27
CA GLN A 121 6.45 -14.20 -1.86
C GLN A 121 4.98 -13.84 -2.13
N ALA A 122 4.24 -14.77 -2.72
CA ALA A 122 2.79 -14.71 -2.88
C ALA A 122 2.16 -15.89 -2.14
N VAL A 123 1.40 -15.59 -1.08
CA VAL A 123 0.73 -16.54 -0.20
C VAL A 123 -0.68 -16.79 -0.73
N ASP A 124 -1.01 -18.06 -0.98
CA ASP A 124 -2.34 -18.47 -1.42
C ASP A 124 -3.24 -18.79 -0.24
N TYR A 125 -4.19 -17.90 0.06
CA TYR A 125 -5.09 -18.09 1.20
C TYR A 125 -6.15 -19.17 0.99
N VAL A 126 -6.31 -19.69 -0.23
CA VAL A 126 -7.28 -20.76 -0.54
C VAL A 126 -6.66 -22.14 -0.34
N ALA A 127 -5.39 -22.30 -0.72
CA ALA A 127 -4.68 -23.56 -0.63
C ALA A 127 -3.97 -23.76 0.72
N GLU A 128 -3.58 -22.68 1.39
CA GLU A 128 -2.87 -22.76 2.67
C GLU A 128 -3.84 -22.64 3.84
N VAL A 129 -3.94 -23.72 4.62
CA VAL A 129 -4.81 -23.84 5.80
C VAL A 129 -4.55 -22.74 6.83
N ASP A 130 -3.30 -22.27 6.90
CA ASP A 130 -2.87 -21.17 7.77
C ASP A 130 -2.07 -20.12 6.97
N ALA A 131 -2.73 -19.40 6.08
CA ALA A 131 -2.14 -18.31 5.29
C ALA A 131 -1.39 -17.28 6.17
N GLU A 132 -1.80 -17.11 7.43
CA GLU A 132 -1.10 -16.29 8.42
C GLU A 132 0.29 -16.86 8.77
N LEU A 133 0.41 -18.17 9.01
CA LEU A 133 1.68 -18.80 9.37
C LEU A 133 2.68 -18.78 8.21
N ALA A 134 2.18 -18.75 6.98
CA ALA A 134 3.00 -18.67 5.78
C ALA A 134 3.60 -17.29 5.53
N VAL A 135 2.96 -16.22 6.03
CA VAL A 135 3.50 -14.86 5.99
C VAL A 135 4.61 -14.75 7.04
N LYS A 136 5.87 -14.76 6.58
CA LYS A 136 7.04 -14.76 7.45
C LYS A 136 7.61 -13.36 7.68
N GLY A 137 7.73 -13.01 8.96
CA GLY A 137 8.50 -11.85 9.43
C GLY A 137 7.64 -10.65 9.83
N LYS A 138 8.27 -9.48 9.89
CA LYS A 138 7.62 -8.20 10.21
C LYS A 138 7.83 -7.20 9.07
N PHE A 139 6.84 -6.34 8.86
CA PHE A 139 6.78 -5.40 7.74
C PHE A 139 6.80 -3.95 8.21
N ASP A 140 7.40 -3.07 7.41
CA ASP A 140 7.44 -1.63 7.64
C ASP A 140 6.11 -0.98 7.26
N ALA A 141 5.41 -1.54 6.27
CA ALA A 141 4.04 -1.13 5.94
C ALA A 141 3.18 -2.32 5.49
N VAL A 142 1.89 -2.21 5.74
CA VAL A 142 0.86 -3.16 5.31
C VAL A 142 -0.22 -2.38 4.58
N LEU A 143 -0.51 -2.79 3.34
CA LEU A 143 -1.65 -2.29 2.56
C LEU A 143 -2.71 -3.39 2.45
N ASP A 144 -3.85 -3.16 3.08
CA ASP A 144 -5.01 -4.05 3.04
C ASP A 144 -6.06 -3.56 2.05
N THR A 145 -6.34 -4.37 1.04
CA THR A 145 -7.37 -4.09 0.03
C THR A 145 -8.71 -4.76 0.35
N ILE A 146 -8.75 -5.66 1.34
CA ILE A 146 -9.93 -6.39 1.81
C ILE A 146 -10.60 -5.61 2.95
N GLY A 147 -9.82 -5.21 3.96
CA GLY A 147 -10.26 -4.29 5.03
C GLY A 147 -11.37 -4.84 5.94
N VAL A 148 -11.36 -6.15 6.20
CA VAL A 148 -12.22 -6.78 7.21
C VAL A 148 -11.50 -6.85 8.55
N SER A 149 -12.24 -6.99 9.65
CA SER A 149 -11.66 -6.94 11.01
C SER A 149 -10.60 -8.02 11.25
N GLU A 150 -10.72 -9.17 10.57
CA GLU A 150 -9.73 -10.25 10.62
C GLU A 150 -8.43 -9.86 9.91
N THR A 151 -8.49 -9.47 8.62
CA THR A 151 -7.30 -9.05 7.85
C THR A 151 -6.61 -7.84 8.47
N GLU A 152 -7.38 -6.93 9.08
CA GLU A 152 -6.82 -5.81 9.83
C GLU A 152 -6.02 -6.27 11.05
N ARG A 153 -6.59 -7.14 11.89
CA ARG A 153 -5.87 -7.65 13.07
C ARG A 153 -4.58 -8.37 12.68
N ILE A 154 -4.66 -9.20 11.66
CA ILE A 154 -3.53 -9.94 11.09
C ILE A 154 -2.47 -8.96 10.57
N GLY A 155 -2.87 -8.01 9.73
CA GLY A 155 -1.99 -6.99 9.17
C GLY A 155 -1.27 -6.19 10.25
N ILE A 156 -1.98 -5.77 11.30
CA ILE A 156 -1.39 -5.06 12.44
C ILE A 156 -0.36 -5.93 13.17
N ASN A 157 -0.67 -7.21 13.39
CA ASN A 157 0.23 -8.14 14.06
C ASN A 157 1.55 -8.30 13.29
N PHE A 158 1.51 -8.22 11.96
CA PHE A 158 2.69 -8.31 11.11
C PHE A 158 3.53 -7.02 11.03
N LEU A 159 3.09 -5.90 11.61
CA LEU A 159 3.85 -4.66 11.57
C LEU A 159 5.05 -4.65 12.52
N LYS A 160 6.16 -4.06 12.05
CA LYS A 160 7.26 -3.60 12.89
C LYS A 160 6.80 -2.44 13.77
N ARG A 161 7.54 -2.19 14.86
CA ARG A 161 7.35 -0.98 15.66
C ARG A 161 7.58 0.25 14.77
N GLY A 162 6.62 1.17 14.78
CA GLY A 162 6.68 2.35 13.91
C GLY A 162 6.04 2.17 12.54
N GLY A 163 5.71 0.93 12.14
CA GLY A 163 5.16 0.65 10.82
C GLY A 163 3.76 1.20 10.57
N HIS A 164 3.37 1.24 9.30
CA HIS A 164 2.13 1.85 8.81
C HIS A 164 1.13 0.80 8.33
N TYR A 165 -0.05 0.76 8.96
CA TYR A 165 -1.20 0.03 8.45
C TYR A 165 -2.06 0.96 7.59
N MET A 166 -2.47 0.50 6.41
CA MET A 166 -3.36 1.23 5.50
C MET A 166 -4.43 0.27 5.00
N THR A 167 -5.69 0.69 5.00
CA THR A 167 -6.79 -0.08 4.42
C THR A 167 -7.58 0.78 3.43
N LEU A 168 -8.07 0.15 2.35
CA LEU A 168 -8.98 0.78 1.39
C LEU A 168 -10.44 0.72 1.86
N GLN A 169 -10.78 -0.29 2.66
CA GLN A 169 -12.11 -0.44 3.25
C GLN A 169 -11.98 -0.17 4.75
N GLY A 170 -12.40 1.02 5.16
CA GLY A 170 -12.48 1.41 6.56
C GLY A 170 -13.88 1.14 7.09
N GLU A 171 -13.98 0.36 8.16
CA GLU A 171 -15.22 0.13 8.91
C GLU A 171 -15.91 1.46 9.30
N ALA A 172 -15.11 2.49 9.58
CA ALA A 172 -15.55 3.87 9.80
C ALA A 172 -16.18 4.52 8.56
N ALA A 173 -15.61 4.31 7.36
CA ALA A 173 -16.19 4.80 6.12
C ALA A 173 -17.51 4.06 5.80
N SER A 174 -17.53 2.74 5.99
CA SER A 174 -18.74 1.91 5.83
C SER A 174 -19.89 2.33 6.77
N LEU A 175 -19.58 2.74 8.01
CA LEU A 175 -20.60 3.23 8.95
C LEU A 175 -21.19 4.57 8.49
N ALA A 176 -20.36 5.48 7.99
CA ALA A 176 -20.81 6.76 7.43
C ALA A 176 -21.69 6.55 6.19
N ASP A 177 -21.31 5.62 5.30
CA ASP A 177 -22.07 5.32 4.09
C ASP A 177 -23.42 4.65 4.38
N ARG A 178 -23.50 3.73 5.34
CA ARG A 178 -24.73 3.00 5.66
C ARG A 178 -25.72 3.77 6.52
N TYR A 179 -25.24 4.49 7.52
CA TYR A 179 -26.09 5.17 8.51
C TYR A 179 -26.22 6.68 8.24
N GLY A 180 -25.65 7.17 7.14
CA GLY A 180 -25.62 8.58 6.79
C GLY A 180 -24.78 9.42 7.76
N LEU A 181 -24.65 10.71 7.47
CA LEU A 181 -23.76 11.59 8.22
C LEU A 181 -24.18 11.80 9.68
N ALA A 182 -25.49 11.80 9.97
CA ALA A 182 -26.01 12.10 11.30
C ALA A 182 -25.71 11.02 12.35
N ILE A 183 -25.71 9.75 11.95
CA ILE A 183 -25.51 8.61 12.85
C ILE A 183 -24.17 7.91 12.57
N GLY A 184 -23.84 7.77 11.28
CA GLY A 184 -22.63 7.12 10.83
C GLY A 184 -21.36 7.89 11.19
N LEU A 185 -21.36 9.23 11.15
CA LEU A 185 -20.17 10.02 11.50
C LEU A 185 -19.82 9.94 13.00
N PRO A 186 -20.75 10.12 13.96
CA PRO A 186 -20.46 9.88 15.37
C PRO A 186 -19.96 8.46 15.64
N ALA A 187 -20.61 7.44 15.07
CA ALA A 187 -20.19 6.05 15.22
C ALA A 187 -18.79 5.79 14.64
N ALA A 188 -18.50 6.31 13.44
CA ALA A 188 -17.21 6.24 12.80
C ALA A 188 -16.12 6.93 13.64
N THR A 189 -16.38 8.12 14.19
CA THR A 189 -15.43 8.82 15.06
C THR A 189 -15.16 8.06 16.35
N ALA A 190 -16.18 7.50 17.00
CA ALA A 190 -16.01 6.67 18.19
C ALA A 190 -15.19 5.41 17.90
N LEU A 191 -15.47 4.74 16.77
CA LEU A 191 -14.72 3.57 16.33
C LEU A 191 -13.26 3.90 16.02
N LEU A 192 -13.00 4.99 15.28
CA LEU A 192 -11.65 5.44 14.96
C LEU A 192 -10.88 5.85 16.22
N LEU A 193 -11.54 6.51 17.18
CA LEU A 193 -10.92 6.89 18.45
C LEU A 193 -10.55 5.65 19.26
N ASN A 194 -11.46 4.67 19.35
CA ASN A 194 -11.19 3.40 20.03
C ASN A 194 -10.04 2.64 19.34
N LYS A 195 -10.04 2.57 18.00
CA LYS A 195 -8.91 2.01 17.24
C LYS A 195 -7.62 2.76 17.55
N GLN A 196 -7.59 4.09 17.48
CA GLN A 196 -6.39 4.87 17.79
C GLN A 196 -5.87 4.61 19.21
N LEU A 197 -6.76 4.52 20.19
CA LEU A 197 -6.40 4.17 21.56
C LEU A 197 -5.82 2.76 21.65
N LEU A 198 -6.47 1.77 21.05
CA LEU A 198 -5.97 0.40 20.99
C LEU A 198 -4.63 0.31 20.28
N TYR A 199 -4.44 0.97 19.13
CA TYR A 199 -3.16 1.06 18.43
C TYR A 199 -2.07 1.69 19.32
N ARG A 200 -2.40 2.73 20.10
CA ARG A 200 -1.45 3.35 21.05
C ARG A 200 -1.17 2.45 22.25
N CYS A 201 -2.19 1.78 22.79
CA CYS A 201 -2.08 0.85 23.93
C CYS A 201 -1.28 -0.39 23.54
N THR A 202 -1.52 -1.01 22.39
CA THR A 202 -0.74 -2.16 21.89
C THR A 202 0.73 -1.74 21.67
N ARG A 203 0.97 -0.54 21.12
CA ARG A 203 2.32 0.05 21.05
C ARG A 203 2.95 0.27 22.44
N GLY A 204 2.17 0.72 23.41
CA GLY A 204 2.61 0.98 24.79
C GLY A 204 2.88 -0.30 25.59
N ILE A 205 2.06 -1.33 25.43
CA ILE A 205 2.18 -2.63 26.12
C ILE A 205 3.41 -3.37 25.61
N VAL A 206 3.64 -3.45 24.29
CA VAL A 206 4.86 -4.06 23.73
C VAL A 206 6.11 -3.27 24.14
N ALA A 207 6.04 -1.94 24.22
CA ALA A 207 7.13 -1.12 24.73
C ALA A 207 7.43 -1.39 26.21
N ALA A 208 6.40 -1.49 27.05
CA ALA A 208 6.51 -1.75 28.47
C ALA A 208 7.02 -3.18 28.75
N LEU A 209 6.55 -4.18 28.01
CA LEU A 209 7.07 -5.56 28.12
C LEU A 209 8.55 -5.62 27.73
N GLN A 210 8.95 -4.98 26.63
CA GLN A 210 10.36 -4.95 26.22
C GLN A 210 11.24 -4.26 27.26
N LEU A 211 10.80 -3.14 27.85
CA LEU A 211 11.51 -2.47 28.94
C LEU A 211 11.62 -3.32 30.20
N LYS A 212 10.57 -4.08 30.54
CA LYS A 212 10.56 -4.97 31.71
C LYS A 212 11.47 -6.18 31.49
N VAL A 213 11.43 -6.78 30.30
CA VAL A 213 12.33 -7.86 29.87
C VAL A 213 13.79 -7.38 29.83
N MET A 214 14.07 -6.18 29.32
CA MET A 214 15.41 -5.58 29.32
C MET A 214 15.91 -5.26 30.74
N LYS A 215 15.05 -4.82 31.67
CA LYS A 215 15.41 -4.64 33.08
C LYS A 215 15.73 -5.97 33.77
N VAL A 216 14.97 -7.04 33.48
CA VAL A 216 15.22 -8.38 34.01
C VAL A 216 16.54 -8.94 33.47
N MET A 217 16.82 -8.81 32.17
CA MET A 217 18.09 -9.29 31.60
C MET A 217 19.31 -8.51 32.12
N LYS A 218 19.19 -7.19 32.35
CA LYS A 218 20.27 -6.41 32.96
C LYS A 218 20.47 -6.73 34.44
N GLY A 219 19.42 -7.10 35.16
CA GLY A 219 19.50 -7.55 36.56
C GLY A 219 20.22 -8.90 36.72
N HIS A 220 20.15 -9.79 35.74
CA HIS A 220 20.91 -11.05 35.75
C HIS A 220 22.37 -10.90 35.31
N LEU A 221 22.71 -9.93 34.46
CA LEU A 221 24.11 -9.68 34.10
C LEU A 221 24.94 -9.10 35.25
N SER A 222 24.33 -8.37 36.19
CA SER A 222 25.02 -7.88 37.39
C SER A 222 25.25 -8.96 38.46
N TYR A 223 24.52 -10.08 38.43
CA TYR A 223 24.66 -11.16 39.42
C TYR A 223 25.75 -12.20 39.08
N SER A 224 26.36 -12.15 37.89
CA SER A 224 27.46 -13.08 37.52
C SER A 224 28.85 -12.44 37.52
N VAL A 225 29.00 -11.17 37.91
CA VAL A 225 30.31 -10.48 37.95
C VAL A 225 30.82 -10.26 39.38
N GLU A 226 30.02 -10.55 40.42
CA GLU A 226 30.43 -10.43 41.84
C GLU A 226 30.71 -11.78 42.54
N SER A 227 30.79 -12.90 41.80
CA SER A 227 31.07 -14.23 42.38
C SER A 227 32.37 -14.87 41.85
N GLY A 228 33.36 -14.07 41.46
CA GLY A 228 34.70 -14.52 41.05
C GLY A 228 35.80 -13.87 41.88
#